data_AF-A0A5E4XF97-F1
#
_entry.id   AF-A0A5E4XF97-F1
#
_cell.length_a   1.000
_cell.length_b   1.000
_cell.length_c   1.000
_cell.angle_alpha   90.00
_cell.angle_beta   90.00
_cell.angle_gamma   90.00
#
_symmetry.space_group_name_H-M   'P 1'
#
loop_
_entity.id
_entity.type
_entity.pdbx_description
1 polymer ?
#
loop_
_entity_poly.entity_id
_entity_poly.type
_entity_poly.pdbx_seq_one_letter_code
_entity_poly.pdbx_strand_id
1 'polypeptide(L)'
;MNSKIPNNTESPKSPLQLLQEVVAAQMRLWDARLALEKATAHDGAYSDRTDEAVLEEVNWLAAGLNDADEAYTHVADEHLQKVLSVTNR
;
A
#
# COMPACT_ATOMS: atom_id res chain seq x y z
N MET A 1 -21.64 16.20 -40.81
CA MET A 1 -20.49 15.56 -40.12
C MET A 1 -20.91 15.33 -38.68
N ASN A 2 -21.19 14.08 -38.29
CA ASN A 2 -21.64 13.74 -36.94
C ASN A 2 -20.43 13.49 -36.05
N SER A 3 -20.10 14.44 -35.18
CA SER A 3 -19.11 14.24 -34.13
C SER A 3 -19.71 13.34 -33.04
N LYS A 4 -19.25 12.09 -32.98
CA LYS A 4 -19.49 11.21 -31.83
C LYS A 4 -18.62 11.70 -30.67
N ILE A 5 -19.24 12.34 -29.69
CA ILE A 5 -18.61 12.59 -28.38
C ILE A 5 -18.59 11.23 -27.67
N PRO A 6 -17.43 10.67 -27.28
CA PRO A 6 -17.41 9.50 -26.43
C PRO A 6 -17.86 9.91 -25.02
N ASN A 7 -19.07 9.49 -24.63
CA ASN A 7 -19.49 9.51 -23.24
C ASN A 7 -18.64 8.49 -22.48
N ASN A 8 -17.51 8.93 -21.91
CA ASN A 8 -16.89 8.24 -20.78
C ASN A 8 -17.69 8.61 -19.53
N THR A 9 -18.88 8.04 -19.40
CA THR A 9 -19.62 8.01 -18.14
C THR A 9 -19.29 6.69 -17.47
N GLU A 10 -18.18 6.63 -16.74
CA GLU A 10 -18.05 5.64 -15.68
C GLU A 10 -19.17 5.94 -14.68
N SER A 11 -20.18 5.06 -14.64
CA SER A 11 -21.21 5.14 -13.60
C SER A 11 -20.52 5.09 -12.24
N PRO A 12 -20.93 5.95 -11.28
CA PRO A 12 -20.33 5.93 -9.95
C PRO A 12 -20.46 4.52 -9.36
N LYS A 13 -19.35 4.00 -8.85
CA LYS A 13 -19.30 2.67 -8.25
C LYS A 13 -20.33 2.57 -7.13
N SER A 14 -21.09 1.48 -7.13
CA SER A 14 -22.00 1.17 -6.02
C SER A 14 -21.22 0.94 -4.72
N PRO A 15 -21.86 1.13 -3.54
CA PRO A 15 -21.22 0.82 -2.25
C PRO A 15 -20.66 -0.60 -2.15
N LEU A 16 -21.32 -1.59 -2.78
CA LEU A 16 -20.84 -2.97 -2.82
C LEU A 16 -19.54 -3.09 -3.62
N GLN A 17 -19.43 -2.42 -4.77
CA GLN A 17 -18.21 -2.42 -5.57
C GLN A 17 -17.07 -1.72 -4.84
N LEU A 18 -17.36 -0.61 -4.14
CA LEU A 18 -16.37 0.05 -3.30
C LEU A 18 -15.89 -0.86 -2.16
N LEU A 19 -16.80 -1.57 -1.50
CA LEU A 19 -16.42 -2.53 -0.46
C LEU A 19 -15.56 -3.68 -1.01
N GLN A 20 -15.91 -4.21 -2.19
CA GLN A 20 -15.11 -5.24 -2.86
C GLN A 20 -13.70 -4.74 -3.20
N GLU A 21 -13.59 -3.47 -3.62
CA GLU A 21 -12.29 -2.84 -3.87
C GLU A 21 -11.47 -2.66 -2.60
N VAL A 22 -12.11 -2.24 -1.50
CA VAL A 22 -11.45 -2.14 -0.18
C VAL A 22 -10.93 -3.50 0.27
N VAL A 23 -11.75 -4.55 0.19
CA VAL A 23 -11.36 -5.91 0.55
C VAL A 23 -10.20 -6.39 -0.33
N ALA A 24 -10.28 -6.17 -1.64
CA ALA A 24 -9.20 -6.53 -2.56
C ALA A 24 -7.90 -5.77 -2.27
N ALA A 25 -7.98 -4.49 -1.92
CA ALA A 25 -6.83 -3.68 -1.53
C ALA A 25 -6.21 -4.18 -0.21
N GLN A 26 -7.03 -4.52 0.79
CA GLN A 26 -6.56 -5.09 2.05
C GLN A 26 -5.84 -6.42 1.85
N MET A 27 -6.37 -7.31 1.00
CA MET A 27 -5.71 -8.58 0.68
C MET A 27 -4.36 -8.36 -0.02
N ARG A 28 -4.28 -7.44 -0.98
CA ARG A 28 -3.01 -7.09 -1.64
C ARG A 28 -1.99 -6.49 -0.67
N LEU A 29 -2.44 -5.64 0.25
CA LEU A 29 -1.59 -5.08 1.30
C LEU A 29 -1.05 -6.19 2.21
N TRP A 30 -1.90 -7.13 2.61
CA TRP A 30 -1.49 -8.28 3.41
C TRP A 30 -0.40 -9.12 2.71
N ASP A 31 -0.62 -9.48 1.44
CA ASP A 31 0.34 -10.26 0.66
C ASP A 31 1.68 -9.52 0.50
N ALA A 32 1.64 -8.22 0.22
CA ALA A 32 2.84 -7.39 0.09
C ALA A 32 3.62 -7.28 1.41
N ARG A 33 2.91 -7.16 2.54
CA ARG A 33 3.53 -7.12 3.87
C ARG A 33 4.22 -8.44 4.23
N LEU A 34 3.58 -9.57 3.94
CA LEU A 34 4.19 -10.87 4.15
C LEU A 34 5.44 -11.06 3.28
N ALA A 35 5.41 -10.54 2.04
CA ALA A 35 6.59 -10.56 1.16
C ALA A 35 7.71 -9.65 1.70
N LEU A 36 7.37 -8.46 2.20
CA LEU A 36 8.31 -7.55 2.83
C LEU A 36 8.97 -8.22 4.04
N GLU A 37 8.17 -8.72 4.98
CA GLU A 37 8.65 -9.45 6.17
C GLU A 37 9.68 -10.54 5.80
N LYS A 38 9.34 -11.41 4.84
CA LYS A 38 10.24 -12.47 4.38
C LYS A 38 11.57 -11.94 3.81
N ALA A 39 11.56 -10.75 3.22
CA ALA A 39 12.74 -10.15 2.62
C ALA A 39 13.64 -9.43 3.63
N THR A 40 13.08 -8.94 4.74
CA THR A 40 13.77 -8.02 5.66
C THR A 40 13.95 -8.54 7.08
N ALA A 41 13.22 -9.58 7.48
CA ALA A 41 13.36 -10.15 8.81
C ALA A 41 14.63 -11.03 8.90
N HIS A 42 15.69 -10.46 9.49
CA HIS A 42 17.03 -11.09 9.57
C HIS A 42 17.05 -12.37 10.43
N ASP A 43 16.21 -12.41 11.49
CA ASP A 43 16.29 -13.44 12.55
C ASP A 43 15.02 -14.31 12.69
N GLY A 44 14.02 -14.17 11.81
CA GLY A 44 12.76 -14.93 11.93
C GLY A 44 11.55 -14.21 11.35
N ALA A 45 10.36 -14.47 11.90
CA ALA A 45 9.15 -13.71 11.58
C ALA A 45 9.12 -12.39 12.35
N TYR A 46 8.36 -11.40 11.87
CA TYR A 46 8.06 -10.21 12.65
C TYR A 46 7.29 -10.58 13.91
N SER A 47 7.67 -9.97 15.04
CA SER A 47 6.82 -9.97 16.22
C SER A 47 5.60 -9.08 15.99
N ASP A 48 4.49 -9.30 16.70
CA ASP A 48 3.28 -8.45 16.62
C ASP A 48 3.61 -6.96 16.78
N ARG A 49 4.57 -6.64 17.67
CA ARG A 49 5.04 -5.27 17.91
C ARG A 49 5.82 -4.70 16.72
N THR A 50 6.66 -5.51 16.09
CA THR A 50 7.40 -5.12 14.88
C THR A 50 6.43 -4.90 13.74
N ASP A 51 5.43 -5.77 13.62
CA ASP A 51 4.40 -5.70 12.58
C ASP A 51 3.56 -4.42 12.67
N GLU A 52 3.14 -4.04 13.89
CA GLU A 52 2.42 -2.79 14.15
C GLU A 52 3.27 -1.54 13.83
N ALA A 53 4.55 -1.54 14.21
CA ALA A 53 5.44 -0.41 13.94
C ALA A 53 5.77 -0.26 12.44
N VAL A 54 5.96 -1.37 11.72
CA VAL A 54 6.15 -1.35 10.26
C VAL A 54 4.88 -0.84 9.56
N LEU A 55 3.70 -1.25 10.03
CA LEU A 55 2.43 -0.73 9.55
C LEU A 55 2.28 0.77 9.72
N GLU A 56 2.63 1.29 10.90
CA GLU A 56 2.55 2.71 11.19
C GLU A 56 3.43 3.52 10.23
N GLU A 57 4.67 3.11 10.01
CA GLU A 57 5.58 3.76 9.06
C GLU A 57 5.06 3.70 7.61
N VAL A 58 4.56 2.53 7.16
CA VAL A 58 3.97 2.40 5.82
C VAL A 58 2.75 3.30 5.64
N ASN A 59 1.89 3.38 6.65
CA ASN A 59 0.71 4.26 6.63
C ASN A 59 1.11 5.74 6.62
N TRP A 60 2.13 6.13 7.40
CA TRP A 60 2.63 7.51 7.41
C TRP A 60 3.19 7.91 6.03
N LEU A 61 3.94 7.02 5.39
CA LEU A 61 4.43 7.22 4.02
C LEU A 61 3.28 7.36 3.02
N ALA A 62 2.28 6.47 3.10
CA ALA A 62 1.12 6.51 2.22
C ALA A 62 0.28 7.79 2.41
N ALA A 63 0.10 8.27 3.65
CA ALA A 63 -0.67 9.48 3.94
C ALA A 63 -0.05 10.77 3.36
N GLY A 64 1.26 10.77 3.12
CA GLY A 64 1.97 11.88 2.49
C GLY A 64 1.88 11.91 0.96
N LEU A 65 1.27 10.90 0.33
CA LEU A 65 1.28 10.69 -1.12
C LEU A 65 -0.17 10.72 -1.63
N ASN A 66 -0.48 11.68 -2.51
CA ASN A 66 -1.86 11.98 -2.90
C ASN A 66 -2.44 10.95 -3.88
N ASP A 67 -1.60 10.18 -4.58
CA ASP A 67 -1.99 9.13 -5.51
C ASP A 67 -1.08 7.89 -5.40
N ALA A 68 -1.62 6.70 -5.72
CA ALA A 68 -0.89 5.43 -5.62
C ALA A 68 0.36 5.35 -6.52
N ASP A 69 0.32 5.99 -7.69
CA ASP A 69 1.47 6.05 -8.62
C ASP A 69 2.55 7.03 -8.15
N GLU A 70 2.14 8.15 -7.54
CA GLU A 70 3.07 9.05 -6.85
C GLU A 70 3.71 8.33 -5.67
N ALA A 71 2.92 7.53 -4.94
CA ALA A 71 3.42 6.79 -3.80
C ALA A 71 4.57 5.85 -4.16
N TYR A 72 4.44 5.08 -5.24
CA TYR A 72 5.48 4.16 -5.71
C TYR A 72 6.76 4.89 -6.16
N THR A 73 6.61 6.04 -6.82
CA THR A 73 7.74 6.81 -7.36
C THR A 73 8.54 7.54 -6.27
N HIS A 74 7.89 7.89 -5.17
CA HIS A 74 8.50 8.63 -4.06
C HIS A 74 9.08 7.75 -2.95
N VAL A 75 8.86 6.44 -2.96
CA VAL A 75 9.51 5.52 -2.01
C VAL A 75 10.99 5.35 -2.38
N ALA A 76 11.86 6.05 -1.65
CA ALA A 76 13.32 5.97 -1.73
C ALA A 76 13.95 5.00 -0.71
N ASP A 77 15.24 4.68 -0.90
CA ASP A 77 16.04 3.79 -0.04
C ASP A 77 16.07 4.26 1.43
N GLU A 78 16.00 5.56 1.69
CA GLU A 78 15.91 6.11 3.05
C GLU A 78 14.67 5.62 3.81
N HIS A 79 13.55 5.38 3.12
CA HIS A 79 12.35 4.81 3.73
C HIS A 79 12.53 3.33 4.05
N LEU A 80 13.22 2.57 3.19
CA LEU A 80 13.61 1.19 3.46
C LEU A 80 14.52 1.13 4.69
N GLN A 81 15.53 2.00 4.80
CA GLN A 81 16.41 2.03 5.97
C GLN A 81 15.65 2.34 7.27
N LYS A 82 14.63 3.22 7.23
CA LYS A 82 13.76 3.46 8.39
C LYS A 82 12.99 2.21 8.79
N VAL A 83 12.36 1.52 7.86
CA VAL A 83 11.67 0.25 8.12
C VAL A 83 12.64 -0.79 8.71
N LEU A 84 13.83 -0.93 8.14
CA LEU A 84 14.86 -1.86 8.64
C LEU A 84 15.39 -1.50 10.04
N SER A 85 15.42 -0.21 10.39
CA SER A 85 15.80 0.22 11.74
C SER A 85 14.78 -0.18 12.81
N VAL A 86 13.52 -0.39 12.42
CA VAL A 86 12.45 -0.88 13.30
C VAL A 86 12.57 -2.39 13.52
N THR A 87 13.03 -3.13 12.51
CA THR A 87 13.10 -4.60 12.54
C THR A 87 14.35 -5.14 13.25
N ASN A 88 15.46 -4.40 13.29
CA ASN A 88 16.75 -4.84 13.84
C ASN A 88 16.97 -4.45 15.31
N ARG A 89 15.93 -4.51 16.16
CA ARG A 89 16.01 -4.10 17.57
C ARG A 89 16.30 -5.24 18.53
#